data_AF-A0A350IEP8-F1
#
_entry.id   AF-A0A350IEP8-F1
#
_cell.length_a   1.000
_cell.length_b   1.000
_cell.length_c   1.000
_cell.angle_alpha   90.00
_cell.angle_beta   90.00
_cell.angle_gamma   90.00
#
_symmetry.space_group_name_H-M   'P 1'
#
loop_
_entity.id
_entity.type
_entity.pdbx_description
1 polymer ?
#
loop_
_entity_poly.entity_id
_entity_poly.type
_entity_poly.pdbx_seq_one_letter_code
_entity_poly.pdbx_strand_id
1 'polypeptide(L)'
;MRTKHLACLFAALATLVTVSCKKEDKTTKFAVVDKEVTVPATPATGKIAYTLENPIDGEIVRAESESTWLHDFAAADGTITFSFDQNFEEERSSKVIVTYSTFTEIVTVKQMAADQNIATDPTELSFVGEGEALKVKVLSARNWTLTGESDWVTPDIKEGAPEAEITFTAAMNESLKERSAEFELHLFNSTNVYKLAIKQVGAKPVSLIKDPNFKAFMLAAFDKNKDGDFSADEMAASGAIEYDEDNDGSVTTFAGVELFPNITKFKYTTPYSN
;
A
#
# COMPACT_ATOMS: atom_id res chain seq x y z
N MET A 1 -70.24 96.45 26.50
CA MET A 1 -70.80 96.26 25.15
C MET A 1 -70.43 94.85 24.69
N ARG A 2 -71.43 93.98 24.45
CA ARG A 2 -71.39 92.66 23.77
C ARG A 2 -70.51 91.54 24.39
N THR A 3 -71.08 90.60 25.15
CA THR A 3 -71.70 89.28 24.77
C THR A 3 -70.73 88.13 24.46
N LYS A 4 -70.87 87.04 25.25
CA LYS A 4 -71.23 85.64 24.88
C LYS A 4 -70.20 84.48 25.06
N HIS A 5 -70.74 83.43 25.71
CA HIS A 5 -70.51 81.96 25.64
C HIS A 5 -69.22 81.35 26.26
N LEU A 6 -69.29 80.52 27.31
CA LEU A 6 -69.82 79.14 27.48
C LEU A 6 -68.83 78.05 27.02
N ALA A 7 -68.29 77.25 27.96
CA ALA A 7 -68.39 75.77 27.99
C ALA A 7 -67.30 75.12 28.87
N CYS A 8 -67.74 74.25 29.81
CA CYS A 8 -66.96 73.19 30.43
C CYS A 8 -66.44 72.19 29.40
N LEU A 9 -65.30 71.50 29.67
CA LEU A 9 -65.22 70.05 29.48
C LEU A 9 -63.97 69.42 30.17
N PHE A 10 -64.21 68.26 30.78
CA PHE A 10 -63.26 67.29 31.33
C PHE A 10 -62.36 66.63 30.25
N ALA A 11 -61.14 66.23 30.60
CA ALA A 11 -60.38 65.15 29.94
C ALA A 11 -59.38 64.55 30.95
N ALA A 12 -59.70 63.40 31.57
CA ALA A 12 -59.47 62.03 31.10
C ALA A 12 -58.05 61.52 31.40
N LEU A 13 -57.94 60.81 32.52
CA LEU A 13 -56.77 60.05 32.97
C LEU A 13 -56.63 58.79 32.10
N ALA A 14 -55.60 58.74 31.27
CA ALA A 14 -55.33 57.58 30.42
C ALA A 14 -54.65 56.47 31.24
N THR A 15 -55.41 55.41 31.53
CA THR A 15 -54.90 54.13 32.03
C THR A 15 -54.16 53.40 30.91
N LEU A 16 -52.85 53.21 31.10
CA LEU A 16 -52.00 52.43 30.21
C LEU A 16 -52.32 50.94 30.41
N VAL A 17 -53.08 50.34 29.50
CA VAL A 17 -53.34 48.90 29.49
C VAL A 17 -52.09 48.20 28.96
N THR A 18 -51.30 47.59 29.84
CA THR A 18 -50.21 46.70 29.44
C THR A 18 -50.84 45.48 28.79
N VAL A 19 -50.77 45.40 27.46
CA VAL A 19 -51.02 44.18 26.70
C VAL A 19 -49.97 43.17 27.16
N SER A 20 -50.37 42.27 28.07
CA SER A 20 -49.61 41.08 28.37
C SER A 20 -49.67 40.19 27.12
N CYS A 21 -48.65 40.27 26.27
CA CYS A 21 -48.37 39.22 25.32
C CYS A 21 -48.22 37.92 26.12
N LYS A 22 -49.20 37.01 26.02
CA LYS A 22 -48.97 35.60 26.35
C LYS A 22 -47.84 35.14 25.44
N LYS A 23 -46.63 35.10 25.99
CA LYS A 23 -45.49 34.45 25.36
C LYS A 23 -45.92 32.99 25.18
N GLU A 24 -46.12 32.56 23.93
CA GLU A 24 -46.27 31.12 23.66
C GLU A 24 -45.00 30.45 24.18
N ASP A 25 -45.16 29.58 25.17
CA ASP A 25 -44.07 28.82 25.75
C ASP A 25 -43.70 27.74 24.72
N LYS A 26 -42.79 28.09 23.80
CA LYS A 26 -42.38 27.19 22.73
C LYS A 26 -41.53 26.09 23.33
N THR A 27 -42.01 24.85 23.26
CA THR A 27 -41.30 23.68 23.77
C THR A 27 -40.10 23.34 22.89
N THR A 28 -38.95 23.10 23.53
CA THR A 28 -37.74 22.61 22.87
C THR A 28 -37.98 21.24 22.24
N LYS A 29 -37.53 21.05 21.02
CA LYS A 29 -37.47 19.74 20.36
C LYS A 29 -36.07 19.49 19.84
N PHE A 30 -35.57 18.29 20.11
CA PHE A 30 -34.28 17.83 19.65
C PHE A 30 -34.42 16.40 19.14
N ALA A 31 -33.84 16.11 17.97
CA ALA A 31 -33.76 14.77 17.42
C ALA A 31 -32.59 14.65 16.46
N VAL A 32 -31.90 13.52 16.47
CA VAL A 32 -31.01 13.13 15.36
C VAL A 32 -31.87 12.65 14.19
N VAL A 33 -31.47 13.00 12.96
CA VAL A 33 -32.23 12.69 11.73
C VAL A 33 -32.17 11.20 11.43
N ASP A 34 -30.96 10.63 11.40
CA ASP A 34 -30.72 9.21 11.18
C ASP A 34 -30.18 8.56 12.45
N LYS A 35 -30.69 7.36 12.78
CA LYS A 35 -30.19 6.55 13.90
C LYS A 35 -28.99 5.70 13.50
N GLU A 36 -28.65 5.63 12.22
CA GLU A 36 -27.52 4.90 11.69
C GLU A 36 -26.82 5.71 10.59
N VAL A 37 -25.49 5.77 10.63
CA VAL A 37 -24.65 6.41 9.62
C VAL A 37 -23.61 5.41 9.14
N THR A 38 -23.45 5.25 7.83
CA THR A 38 -22.40 4.41 7.24
C THR A 38 -21.23 5.26 6.73
N VAL A 39 -19.99 4.86 7.06
CA VAL A 39 -18.75 5.52 6.64
C VAL A 39 -17.79 4.52 5.95
N PRO A 40 -16.94 4.97 5.01
CA PRO A 40 -15.97 4.09 4.34
C PRO A 40 -14.89 3.58 5.30
N ALA A 41 -14.18 2.52 4.87
CA ALA A 41 -13.03 1.99 5.59
C ALA A 41 -11.84 2.99 5.61
N THR A 42 -11.70 3.81 4.57
CA THR A 42 -10.64 4.84 4.46
C THR A 42 -10.92 6.02 5.39
N PRO A 43 -9.92 6.54 6.13
CA PRO A 43 -10.13 7.61 7.10
C PRO A 43 -10.64 8.89 6.43
N ALA A 44 -11.66 9.50 7.01
CA ALA A 44 -12.25 10.76 6.56
C ALA A 44 -13.09 11.41 7.66
N THR A 45 -13.87 12.44 7.30
CA THR A 45 -14.85 13.08 8.19
C THR A 45 -16.27 12.56 7.92
N GLY A 46 -16.93 12.09 8.97
CA GLY A 46 -18.34 11.68 8.96
C GLY A 46 -19.28 12.80 9.40
N LYS A 47 -20.59 12.61 9.18
CA LYS A 47 -21.63 13.58 9.52
C LYS A 47 -22.86 12.89 10.13
N ILE A 48 -23.42 13.50 11.18
CA ILE A 48 -24.72 13.16 11.77
C ILE A 48 -25.58 14.42 11.73
N ALA A 49 -26.70 14.38 11.02
CA ALA A 49 -27.65 15.50 11.00
C ALA A 49 -28.57 15.47 12.23
N TYR A 50 -28.90 16.65 12.76
CA TYR A 50 -29.87 16.80 13.85
C TYR A 50 -30.82 17.98 13.61
N THR A 51 -32.00 17.92 14.21
CA THR A 51 -32.96 19.02 14.24
C THR A 51 -33.02 19.59 15.66
N LEU A 52 -33.09 20.92 15.75
CA LEU A 52 -33.20 21.65 16.99
C LEU A 52 -34.22 22.79 16.81
N GLU A 53 -35.35 22.68 17.49
CA GLU A 53 -36.38 23.72 17.54
C GLU A 53 -36.43 24.31 18.94
N ASN A 54 -36.54 25.64 19.03
CA ASN A 54 -36.65 26.39 20.28
C ASN A 54 -35.48 26.08 21.25
N PRO A 55 -34.24 26.45 20.86
CA PRO A 55 -33.05 26.17 21.67
C PRO A 55 -33.12 26.87 23.02
N ILE A 56 -32.62 26.17 24.04
CA ILE A 56 -32.38 26.66 25.39
C ILE A 56 -31.10 27.51 25.37
N ASP A 57 -31.16 28.71 25.94
CA ASP A 57 -30.02 29.64 26.00
C ASP A 57 -28.86 29.04 26.80
N GLY A 58 -27.65 29.12 26.25
CA GLY A 58 -26.43 28.56 26.84
C GLY A 58 -26.22 27.03 26.71
N GLU A 59 -27.23 26.27 26.27
CA GLU A 59 -27.11 24.83 26.02
C GLU A 59 -26.54 24.55 24.63
N ILE A 60 -25.69 23.53 24.53
CA ILE A 60 -25.03 23.12 23.28
C ILE A 60 -25.25 21.65 23.01
N VAL A 61 -25.25 21.27 21.73
CA VAL A 61 -25.25 19.88 21.31
C VAL A 61 -23.85 19.31 21.52
N ARG A 62 -23.75 18.16 22.18
CA ARG A 62 -22.49 17.43 22.37
C ARG A 62 -22.64 16.03 21.78
N ALA A 63 -21.54 15.49 21.27
CA ALA A 63 -21.48 14.12 20.81
C ALA A 63 -20.20 13.47 21.34
N GLU A 64 -20.33 12.23 21.81
CA GLU A 64 -19.23 11.45 22.34
C GLU A 64 -19.41 9.97 21.99
N SER A 65 -18.31 9.23 21.95
CA SER A 65 -18.29 7.79 21.76
C SER A 65 -17.29 7.17 22.71
N GLU A 66 -17.56 5.94 23.16
CA GLU A 66 -16.58 5.12 23.89
C GLU A 66 -15.50 4.54 22.95
N SER A 67 -15.72 4.64 21.64
CA SER A 67 -14.77 4.22 20.64
C SER A 67 -13.56 5.15 20.56
N THR A 68 -12.38 4.58 20.38
CA THR A 68 -11.16 5.35 20.07
C THR A 68 -11.01 5.68 18.59
N TRP A 69 -11.68 4.95 17.69
CA TRP A 69 -11.59 5.17 16.24
C TRP A 69 -12.54 6.26 15.73
N LEU A 70 -13.37 6.83 16.61
CA LEU A 70 -14.22 7.99 16.34
C LEU A 70 -13.77 9.14 17.25
N HIS A 71 -13.41 10.28 16.67
CA HIS A 71 -12.88 11.42 17.43
C HIS A 71 -13.23 12.77 16.78
N ASP A 72 -12.77 13.87 17.38
CA ASP A 72 -12.97 15.24 16.89
C ASP A 72 -14.44 15.63 16.63
N PHE A 73 -15.34 15.25 17.54
CA PHE A 73 -16.74 15.60 17.45
C PHE A 73 -16.95 17.11 17.59
N ALA A 74 -17.65 17.71 16.61
CA ALA A 74 -18.04 19.11 16.64
C ALA A 74 -19.47 19.28 16.12
N ALA A 75 -20.30 20.01 16.87
CA ALA A 75 -21.68 20.30 16.49
C ALA A 75 -21.80 21.77 16.05
N ALA A 76 -22.27 21.98 14.82
CA ALA A 76 -22.58 23.30 14.28
C ALA A 76 -23.66 23.20 13.19
N ASP A 77 -24.52 24.21 13.10
CA ASP A 77 -25.46 24.38 11.98
C ASP A 77 -26.33 23.14 11.66
N GLY A 78 -26.82 22.44 12.69
CA GLY A 78 -27.67 21.25 12.52
C GLY A 78 -26.91 19.98 12.12
N THR A 79 -25.58 20.00 12.18
CA THR A 79 -24.72 18.87 11.83
C THR A 79 -23.68 18.64 12.92
N ILE A 80 -23.45 17.38 13.27
CA ILE A 80 -22.29 16.93 14.04
C ILE A 80 -21.30 16.34 13.03
N THR A 81 -20.09 16.89 12.97
CA THR A 81 -18.95 16.30 12.25
C THR A 81 -18.10 15.50 13.21
N PHE A 82 -17.46 14.44 12.72
CA PHE A 82 -16.49 13.65 13.47
C PHE A 82 -15.44 13.08 12.51
N SER A 83 -14.22 12.88 12.99
CA SER A 83 -13.17 12.14 12.28
C SER A 83 -13.24 10.66 12.63
N PHE A 84 -12.82 9.81 11.71
CA PHE A 84 -12.72 8.38 11.97
C PHE A 84 -11.46 7.77 11.37
N ASP A 85 -10.86 6.85 12.13
CA ASP A 85 -9.64 6.14 11.72
C ASP A 85 -9.91 5.12 10.61
N GLN A 86 -8.84 4.72 9.93
CA GLN A 86 -8.89 3.63 8.96
C GLN A 86 -9.39 2.33 9.61
N ASN A 87 -10.22 1.60 8.89
CA ASN A 87 -10.52 0.20 9.18
C ASN A 87 -9.70 -0.67 8.23
N PHE A 88 -8.83 -1.53 8.77
CA PHE A 88 -8.05 -2.51 7.99
C PHE A 88 -8.68 -3.91 8.00
N GLU A 89 -9.86 -4.06 8.62
CA GLU A 89 -10.45 -5.34 8.93
C GLU A 89 -11.87 -5.45 8.37
N GLU A 90 -12.63 -6.38 8.95
CA GLU A 90 -14.06 -6.51 8.71
C GLU A 90 -14.85 -5.31 9.21
N GLU A 91 -16.10 -5.24 8.79
CA GLU A 91 -17.04 -4.20 9.18
C GLU A 91 -17.10 -4.04 10.70
N ARG A 92 -17.01 -2.80 11.18
CA ARG A 92 -17.10 -2.46 12.60
C ARG A 92 -18.16 -1.41 12.85
N SER A 93 -18.69 -1.37 14.07
CA SER A 93 -19.66 -0.34 14.46
C SER A 93 -19.42 0.16 15.87
N SER A 94 -19.88 1.39 16.14
CA SER A 94 -19.81 2.00 17.47
C SER A 94 -20.98 2.95 17.67
N LYS A 95 -21.32 3.21 18.93
CA LYS A 95 -22.40 4.13 19.29
C LYS A 95 -21.84 5.51 19.55
N VAL A 96 -22.51 6.52 19.00
CA VAL A 96 -22.31 7.93 19.32
C VAL A 96 -23.51 8.37 20.14
N ILE A 97 -23.23 8.86 21.35
CA ILE A 97 -24.22 9.44 22.25
C ILE A 97 -24.26 10.92 21.97
N VAL A 98 -25.42 11.40 21.52
CA VAL A 98 -25.66 12.82 21.24
C VAL A 98 -26.55 13.38 22.35
N THR A 99 -26.09 14.45 23.00
CA THR A 99 -26.79 15.08 24.11
C THR A 99 -27.09 16.54 23.82
N TYR A 100 -28.26 16.99 24.27
CA TYR A 100 -28.66 18.39 24.29
C TYR A 100 -29.55 18.62 25.51
N SER A 101 -29.07 19.36 26.52
CA SER A 101 -29.76 19.49 27.81
C SER A 101 -30.15 18.10 28.38
N THR A 102 -31.45 17.82 28.56
CA THR A 102 -31.96 16.52 29.04
C THR A 102 -32.25 15.51 27.93
N PHE A 103 -32.11 15.89 26.66
CA PHE A 103 -32.31 14.99 25.54
C PHE A 103 -31.05 14.16 25.29
N THR A 104 -31.26 12.85 25.12
CA THR A 104 -30.20 11.90 24.77
C THR A 104 -30.66 11.08 23.58
N GLU A 105 -29.84 11.07 22.54
CA GLU A 105 -30.04 10.31 21.33
C GLU A 105 -28.82 9.42 21.07
N ILE A 106 -29.05 8.25 20.47
CA ILE A 106 -27.98 7.31 20.13
C ILE A 106 -27.99 7.11 18.62
N VAL A 107 -26.81 7.26 18.01
CA VAL A 107 -26.57 6.98 16.60
C VAL A 107 -25.55 5.86 16.49
N THR A 108 -25.85 4.84 15.71
CA THR A 108 -24.88 3.81 15.34
C THR A 108 -24.06 4.30 14.16
N VAL A 109 -22.75 4.42 14.32
CA VAL A 109 -21.84 4.64 13.20
C VAL A 109 -21.28 3.28 12.78
N LYS A 110 -21.55 2.94 11.52
CA LYS A 110 -21.16 1.70 10.87
C LYS A 110 -20.03 1.98 9.88
N GLN A 111 -18.83 1.44 10.12
CA GLN A 111 -17.70 1.58 9.21
C GLN A 111 -17.52 0.32 8.38
N MET A 112 -17.48 0.49 7.06
CA MET A 112 -17.34 -0.62 6.11
C MET A 112 -16.04 -1.41 6.34
N ALA A 113 -16.05 -2.67 5.90
CA ALA A 113 -14.84 -3.50 5.82
C ALA A 113 -13.84 -2.91 4.81
N ALA A 114 -12.54 -3.14 5.04
CA ALA A 114 -11.52 -2.86 4.03
C ALA A 114 -11.68 -3.77 2.81
N ASP A 115 -11.26 -3.27 1.64
CA ASP A 115 -11.18 -4.09 0.42
C ASP A 115 -10.30 -5.34 0.66
N GLN A 116 -10.61 -6.44 -0.03
CA GLN A 116 -9.86 -7.68 0.01
C GLN A 116 -9.01 -7.91 -1.25
N ASN A 117 -8.82 -6.85 -2.04
CA ASN A 117 -7.91 -6.86 -3.18
C ASN A 117 -6.46 -6.72 -2.71
N ILE A 118 -5.59 -7.53 -3.32
CA ILE A 118 -4.14 -7.48 -3.16
C ILE A 118 -3.49 -7.64 -4.53
N ALA A 119 -2.48 -6.81 -4.80
CA ALA A 119 -1.67 -6.85 -6.00
C ALA A 119 -0.24 -6.42 -5.70
N THR A 120 0.64 -6.56 -6.69
CA THR A 120 2.00 -6.06 -6.62
C THR A 120 2.37 -5.22 -7.83
N ASP A 121 3.27 -4.26 -7.63
CA ASP A 121 3.91 -3.49 -8.72
C ASP A 121 5.44 -3.54 -8.56
N PRO A 122 6.17 -4.22 -9.46
CA PRO A 122 5.68 -4.96 -10.62
C PRO A 122 4.91 -6.25 -10.26
N THR A 123 4.18 -6.83 -11.23
CA THR A 123 3.41 -8.07 -11.04
C THR A 123 4.25 -9.35 -11.09
N GLU A 124 5.46 -9.27 -11.63
CA GLU A 124 6.47 -10.33 -11.63
C GLU A 124 7.87 -9.74 -11.47
N LEU A 125 8.81 -10.52 -10.95
CA LEU A 125 10.22 -10.14 -10.89
C LEU A 125 11.05 -11.04 -11.80
N SER A 126 11.94 -10.44 -12.59
CA SER A 126 12.85 -11.13 -13.49
C SER A 126 14.28 -10.70 -13.19
N PHE A 127 15.05 -11.61 -12.60
CA PHE A 127 16.43 -11.41 -12.18
C PHE A 127 17.42 -11.83 -13.28
N VAL A 128 18.55 -11.13 -13.35
CA VAL A 128 19.71 -11.55 -14.14
C VAL A 128 20.41 -12.77 -13.50
N GLY A 129 21.16 -13.53 -14.32
CA GLY A 129 21.83 -14.75 -13.88
C GLY A 129 22.93 -14.50 -12.86
N GLU A 130 23.55 -13.32 -12.86
CA GLU A 130 24.60 -12.91 -11.92
C GLU A 130 24.11 -12.73 -10.47
N GLY A 131 22.78 -12.65 -10.27
CA GLY A 131 22.16 -12.31 -9.00
C GLY A 131 22.10 -10.80 -8.78
N GLU A 132 21.03 -10.35 -8.16
CA GLU A 132 20.76 -8.93 -7.88
C GLU A 132 19.67 -8.81 -6.80
N ALA A 133 19.35 -7.57 -6.42
CA ALA A 133 18.21 -7.28 -5.55
C ALA A 133 17.18 -6.46 -6.31
N LEU A 134 15.94 -6.96 -6.37
CA LEU A 134 14.80 -6.27 -6.97
C LEU A 134 13.73 -6.02 -5.92
N LYS A 135 12.97 -4.95 -6.12
CA LYS A 135 11.91 -4.54 -5.22
C LYS A 135 10.54 -4.75 -5.85
N VAL A 136 9.57 -5.00 -4.99
CA VAL A 136 8.16 -5.03 -5.35
C VAL A 136 7.34 -4.31 -4.29
N LYS A 137 6.41 -3.47 -4.73
CA LYS A 137 5.47 -2.78 -3.85
C LYS A 137 4.17 -3.57 -3.72
N VAL A 138 3.68 -3.74 -2.50
CA VAL A 138 2.41 -4.42 -2.23
C VAL A 138 1.27 -3.41 -2.17
N LEU A 139 0.31 -3.53 -3.09
CA LEU A 139 -0.87 -2.69 -3.18
C LEU A 139 -2.04 -3.43 -2.51
N SER A 140 -2.40 -2.99 -1.30
CA SER A 140 -3.45 -3.61 -0.50
C SER A 140 -4.22 -2.59 0.34
N ALA A 141 -5.44 -2.94 0.77
CA ALA A 141 -6.19 -2.16 1.75
C ALA A 141 -6.02 -2.66 3.19
N ARG A 142 -5.35 -3.81 3.38
CA ARG A 142 -5.10 -4.46 4.68
C ARG A 142 -3.64 -4.84 4.83
N ASN A 143 -3.24 -5.10 6.07
CA ASN A 143 -1.96 -5.74 6.35
C ASN A 143 -1.89 -7.12 5.69
N TRP A 144 -0.68 -7.55 5.34
CA TRP A 144 -0.44 -8.77 4.58
C TRP A 144 0.73 -9.56 5.19
N THR A 145 0.75 -10.85 4.86
CA THR A 145 1.88 -11.76 5.12
C THR A 145 2.34 -12.39 3.80
N LEU A 146 3.62 -12.74 3.73
CA LEU A 146 4.27 -13.40 2.61
C LEU A 146 4.69 -14.81 3.04
N THR A 147 4.29 -15.79 2.25
CA THR A 147 4.68 -17.19 2.41
C THR A 147 5.39 -17.68 1.15
N GLY A 148 6.14 -18.76 1.28
CA GLY A 148 7.03 -19.26 0.24
C GLY A 148 8.48 -19.25 0.71
N GLU A 149 9.24 -20.19 0.19
CA GLU A 149 10.64 -20.40 0.51
C GLU A 149 11.37 -20.76 -0.80
N SER A 150 12.60 -20.30 -0.95
CA SER A 150 13.49 -20.64 -2.03
C SER A 150 14.92 -20.70 -1.49
N ASP A 151 15.73 -21.61 -2.02
CA ASP A 151 17.14 -21.75 -1.71
C ASP A 151 18.02 -20.67 -2.39
N TRP A 152 17.47 -19.93 -3.36
CA TRP A 152 18.24 -18.99 -4.18
C TRP A 152 17.72 -17.55 -4.19
N VAL A 153 16.49 -17.29 -3.71
CA VAL A 153 15.97 -15.92 -3.56
C VAL A 153 15.32 -15.70 -2.20
N THR A 154 15.70 -14.62 -1.53
CA THR A 154 15.26 -14.32 -0.16
C THR A 154 14.59 -12.94 -0.08
N PRO A 155 13.35 -12.84 0.44
CA PRO A 155 12.75 -11.56 0.79
C PRO A 155 13.36 -11.01 2.09
N ASP A 156 13.43 -9.68 2.22
CA ASP A 156 13.85 -8.99 3.44
C ASP A 156 12.77 -8.95 4.53
N ILE A 157 11.49 -8.90 4.13
CA ILE A 157 10.33 -8.91 5.02
C ILE A 157 9.32 -10.00 4.62
N LYS A 158 8.58 -10.51 5.62
CA LYS A 158 7.51 -11.51 5.42
C LYS A 158 6.13 -11.04 5.87
N GLU A 159 6.01 -9.79 6.31
CA GLU A 159 4.76 -9.16 6.69
C GLU A 159 4.88 -7.65 6.50
N GLY A 160 3.74 -6.98 6.27
CA GLY A 160 3.75 -5.54 6.05
C GLY A 160 2.36 -4.90 6.06
N ALA A 161 2.38 -3.57 6.14
CA ALA A 161 1.19 -2.73 5.99
C ALA A 161 0.92 -2.45 4.51
N PRO A 162 -0.25 -1.88 4.15
CA PRO A 162 -0.49 -1.31 2.83
C PRO A 162 0.69 -0.47 2.32
N GLU A 163 0.99 -0.60 1.02
CA GLU A 163 2.05 0.15 0.32
C GLU A 163 3.50 -0.20 0.71
N ALA A 164 3.71 -1.18 1.60
CA ALA A 164 5.05 -1.65 1.96
C ALA A 164 5.77 -2.29 0.75
N GLU A 165 7.09 -2.10 0.69
CA GLU A 165 7.97 -2.70 -0.33
C GLU A 165 8.69 -3.92 0.23
N ILE A 166 8.77 -4.98 -0.58
CA ILE A 166 9.60 -6.16 -0.32
C ILE A 166 10.82 -6.09 -1.22
N THR A 167 12.01 -6.25 -0.66
CA THR A 167 13.25 -6.43 -1.41
C THR A 167 13.57 -7.93 -1.50
N PHE A 168 13.54 -8.47 -2.71
CA PHE A 168 13.98 -9.84 -2.99
C PHE A 168 15.43 -9.83 -3.46
N THR A 169 16.30 -10.59 -2.80
CA THR A 169 17.71 -10.74 -3.17
C THR A 169 17.93 -12.13 -3.75
N ALA A 170 18.34 -12.22 -5.01
CA ALA A 170 18.65 -13.48 -5.69
C ALA A 170 20.15 -13.74 -5.72
N ALA A 171 20.55 -14.96 -5.36
CA ALA A 171 21.89 -15.46 -5.57
C ALA A 171 22.17 -15.68 -7.06
N MET A 172 23.45 -15.77 -7.43
CA MET A 172 23.87 -16.14 -8.78
C MET A 172 23.26 -17.49 -9.18
N ASN A 173 22.80 -17.59 -10.42
CA ASN A 173 22.43 -18.84 -11.07
C ASN A 173 23.67 -19.36 -11.82
N GLU A 174 24.22 -20.50 -11.40
CA GLU A 174 25.37 -21.14 -12.05
C GLU A 174 24.96 -22.17 -13.13
N SER A 175 23.67 -22.32 -13.38
CA SER A 175 23.12 -23.17 -14.44
C SER A 175 22.80 -22.33 -15.66
N LEU A 176 23.09 -22.85 -16.87
CA LEU A 176 22.63 -22.25 -18.13
C LEU A 176 21.10 -22.24 -18.29
N LYS A 177 20.39 -23.00 -17.45
CA LYS A 177 18.93 -23.03 -17.46
C LYS A 177 18.38 -21.97 -16.52
N GLU A 178 17.29 -21.33 -16.96
CA GLU A 178 16.47 -20.49 -16.08
C GLU A 178 15.92 -21.27 -14.88
N ARG A 179 15.60 -20.54 -13.82
CA ARG A 179 14.93 -21.07 -12.62
C ARG A 179 13.84 -20.11 -12.15
N SER A 180 12.87 -20.65 -11.42
CA SER A 180 11.71 -19.90 -10.96
C SER A 180 11.34 -20.24 -9.52
N ALA A 181 10.73 -19.27 -8.83
CA ALA A 181 10.16 -19.40 -7.50
C ALA A 181 8.79 -18.71 -7.49
N GLU A 182 7.94 -19.13 -6.56
CA GLU A 182 6.63 -18.51 -6.34
C GLU A 182 6.51 -18.16 -4.86
N PHE A 183 6.04 -16.95 -4.58
CA PHE A 183 5.67 -16.52 -3.24
C PHE A 183 4.19 -16.16 -3.23
N GLU A 184 3.54 -16.39 -2.10
CA GLU A 184 2.13 -16.10 -1.92
C GLU A 184 1.95 -15.01 -0.88
N LEU A 185 1.25 -13.93 -1.26
CA LEU A 185 0.80 -12.90 -0.34
C LEU A 185 -0.63 -13.18 0.12
N HIS A 186 -0.84 -13.05 1.42
CA HIS A 186 -2.11 -13.29 2.09
C HIS A 186 -2.52 -12.03 2.84
N LEU A 187 -3.73 -11.54 2.60
CA LEU A 187 -4.28 -10.44 3.41
C LEU A 187 -4.75 -10.97 4.77
N PHE A 188 -4.58 -10.15 5.81
CA PHE A 188 -5.08 -10.48 7.14
C PHE A 188 -6.61 -10.68 7.10
N ASN A 189 -7.08 -11.77 7.73
CA ASN A 189 -8.48 -12.20 7.74
C ASN A 189 -9.12 -12.38 6.35
N SER A 190 -8.34 -12.65 5.31
CA SER A 190 -8.84 -13.00 3.98
C SER A 190 -8.43 -14.40 3.58
N THR A 191 -9.23 -15.01 2.71
CA THR A 191 -8.85 -16.25 1.99
C THR A 191 -8.26 -15.95 0.61
N ASN A 192 -8.19 -14.68 0.20
CA ASN A 192 -7.62 -14.29 -1.08
C ASN A 192 -6.09 -14.44 -1.04
N VAL A 193 -5.56 -15.06 -2.08
CA VAL A 193 -4.13 -15.31 -2.25
C VAL A 193 -3.66 -14.65 -3.53
N TYR A 194 -2.61 -13.85 -3.43
CA TYR A 194 -1.91 -13.30 -4.59
C TYR A 194 -0.57 -14.03 -4.79
N LYS A 195 -0.35 -14.56 -5.99
CA LYS A 195 0.87 -15.28 -6.35
C LYS A 195 1.84 -14.34 -7.06
N LEU A 196 3.00 -14.10 -6.45
CA LEU A 196 4.10 -13.38 -7.06
C LEU A 196 5.04 -14.38 -7.73
N ALA A 197 5.12 -14.29 -9.05
CA ALA A 197 6.06 -15.07 -9.83
C ALA A 197 7.44 -14.42 -9.83
N ILE A 198 8.48 -15.20 -9.53
CA ILE A 198 9.87 -14.80 -9.61
C ILE A 198 10.61 -15.69 -10.58
N LYS A 199 11.33 -15.09 -11.53
CA LYS A 199 12.16 -15.77 -12.52
C LYS A 199 13.58 -15.28 -12.43
N GLN A 200 14.52 -16.15 -12.74
CA GLN A 200 15.90 -15.79 -12.95
C GLN A 200 16.41 -16.48 -14.21
N VAL A 201 17.03 -15.70 -15.09
CA VAL A 201 17.63 -16.25 -16.32
C VAL A 201 18.79 -17.18 -16.00
N GLY A 202 19.15 -18.02 -16.97
CA GLY A 202 20.35 -18.85 -16.87
C GLY A 202 21.63 -18.02 -16.75
N ALA A 203 22.69 -18.67 -16.26
CA ALA A 203 24.04 -18.14 -16.31
C ALA A 203 24.40 -17.77 -17.75
N LYS A 204 25.10 -16.65 -17.92
CA LYS A 204 25.85 -16.39 -19.15
C LYS A 204 26.95 -17.43 -19.29
N PRO A 205 27.12 -18.13 -20.42
CA PRO A 205 28.20 -19.11 -20.61
C PRO A 205 29.59 -18.60 -20.21
N VAL A 206 29.92 -17.35 -20.54
CA VAL A 206 31.23 -16.76 -20.16
C VAL A 206 31.46 -16.71 -18.65
N SER A 207 30.41 -16.61 -17.84
CA SER A 207 30.49 -16.57 -16.38
C SER A 207 30.83 -17.92 -15.74
N LEU A 208 30.68 -19.01 -16.51
CA LEU A 208 31.00 -20.36 -16.09
C LEU A 208 32.49 -20.70 -16.31
N ILE A 209 33.18 -19.99 -17.21
CA ILE A 209 34.63 -20.06 -17.33
C ILE A 209 35.25 -19.25 -16.17
N LYS A 210 35.91 -19.92 -15.23
CA LYS A 210 36.39 -19.27 -13.99
C LYS A 210 37.81 -18.72 -14.10
N ASP A 211 38.69 -19.40 -14.81
CA ASP A 211 40.07 -18.95 -14.98
C ASP A 211 40.11 -17.71 -15.89
N PRO A 212 40.73 -16.59 -15.45
CA PRO A 212 40.70 -15.33 -16.19
C PRO A 212 41.49 -15.38 -17.50
N ASN A 213 42.62 -16.10 -17.53
CA ASN A 213 43.45 -16.21 -18.72
C ASN A 213 42.77 -17.13 -19.75
N PHE A 214 42.24 -18.26 -19.29
CA PHE A 214 41.47 -19.14 -20.16
C PHE A 214 40.20 -18.47 -20.69
N LYS A 215 39.49 -17.69 -19.86
CA LYS A 215 38.34 -16.89 -20.30
C LYS A 215 38.72 -15.90 -21.40
N ALA A 216 39.81 -15.16 -21.23
CA ALA A 216 40.27 -14.19 -22.22
C ALA A 216 40.62 -14.88 -23.55
N PHE A 217 41.32 -16.01 -23.49
CA PHE A 217 41.60 -16.84 -24.65
C PHE A 217 40.32 -17.30 -25.36
N MET A 218 39.36 -17.85 -24.61
CA MET A 218 38.11 -18.37 -25.18
C MET A 218 37.26 -17.25 -25.81
N LEU A 219 37.19 -16.07 -25.20
CA LEU A 219 36.54 -14.90 -25.80
C LEU A 219 37.24 -14.51 -27.11
N ALA A 220 38.58 -14.40 -27.13
CA ALA A 220 39.32 -14.04 -28.34
C ALA A 220 39.11 -15.05 -29.49
N ALA A 221 38.92 -16.33 -29.16
CA ALA A 221 38.76 -17.40 -30.13
C ALA A 221 37.30 -17.60 -30.61
N PHE A 222 36.32 -17.44 -29.73
CA PHE A 222 34.94 -17.89 -30.00
C PHE A 222 33.89 -16.79 -29.92
N ASP A 223 34.12 -15.67 -29.24
CA ASP A 223 33.21 -14.51 -29.22
C ASP A 223 33.39 -13.70 -30.52
N LYS A 224 32.66 -14.10 -31.56
CA LYS A 224 32.76 -13.54 -32.92
C LYS A 224 32.04 -12.20 -33.02
N ASN A 225 30.92 -12.07 -32.32
CA ASN A 225 30.12 -10.86 -32.34
C ASN A 225 30.67 -9.77 -31.39
N LYS A 226 31.62 -10.13 -30.51
CA LYS A 226 32.28 -9.27 -29.53
C LYS A 226 31.32 -8.69 -28.50
N ASP A 227 30.29 -9.45 -28.14
CA ASP A 227 29.33 -9.05 -27.10
C ASP A 227 29.79 -9.41 -25.68
N GLY A 228 30.91 -10.14 -25.56
CA GLY A 228 31.50 -10.53 -24.29
C GLY A 228 30.87 -11.77 -23.66
N ASP A 229 30.00 -12.49 -24.38
CA ASP A 229 29.45 -13.79 -23.98
C ASP A 229 29.58 -14.82 -25.13
N PHE A 230 29.12 -16.05 -24.90
CA PHE A 230 29.09 -17.07 -25.95
C PHE A 230 27.65 -17.43 -26.32
N SER A 231 27.27 -17.11 -27.56
CA SER A 231 26.01 -17.57 -28.13
C SER A 231 26.03 -19.10 -28.38
N ALA A 232 24.84 -19.68 -28.59
CA ALA A 232 24.72 -21.10 -28.92
C ALA A 232 25.51 -21.50 -30.18
N ASP A 233 25.55 -20.61 -31.19
CA ASP A 233 26.29 -20.85 -32.44
C ASP A 233 27.80 -20.77 -32.24
N GLU A 234 28.28 -19.90 -31.37
CA GLU A 234 29.69 -19.77 -31.03
C GLU A 234 30.18 -20.98 -30.22
N MET A 235 29.39 -21.44 -29.26
CA MET A 235 29.66 -22.68 -28.53
C MET A 235 29.61 -23.92 -29.43
N ALA A 236 28.74 -23.93 -30.43
CA ALA A 236 28.64 -25.02 -31.41
C ALA A 236 29.73 -24.97 -32.50
N ALA A 237 30.62 -23.98 -32.51
CA ALA A 237 31.69 -23.91 -33.49
C ALA A 237 32.63 -25.12 -33.35
N SER A 238 32.85 -25.83 -34.46
CA SER A 238 33.84 -26.90 -34.51
C SER A 238 35.24 -26.31 -34.58
N GLY A 239 36.20 -26.95 -33.93
CA GLY A 239 37.56 -26.45 -33.91
C GLY A 239 38.54 -27.27 -33.10
N ALA A 240 39.75 -26.72 -33.02
CA ALA A 240 40.81 -27.16 -32.14
C ALA A 240 41.20 -25.99 -31.23
N ILE A 241 41.45 -26.27 -29.96
CA ILE A 241 42.08 -25.32 -29.04
C ILE A 241 43.55 -25.70 -28.92
N GLU A 242 44.43 -24.73 -29.13
CA GLU A 242 45.84 -24.80 -28.73
C GLU A 242 46.10 -23.67 -27.75
N TYR A 243 46.25 -24.01 -26.47
CA TYR A 243 46.54 -23.06 -25.39
C TYR A 243 48.01 -23.18 -24.99
N ASP A 244 48.72 -22.06 -24.97
CA ASP A 244 50.15 -21.99 -24.68
C ASP A 244 50.39 -21.01 -23.52
N GLU A 245 50.83 -21.50 -22.36
CA GLU A 245 51.01 -20.64 -21.18
C GLU A 245 52.02 -19.51 -21.39
N ASP A 246 53.02 -19.70 -22.27
CA ASP A 246 54.00 -18.65 -22.57
C ASP A 246 53.36 -17.45 -23.29
N ASN A 247 52.27 -17.68 -24.04
CA ASN A 247 51.57 -16.67 -24.84
C ASN A 247 50.26 -16.20 -24.18
N ASP A 248 49.50 -17.13 -23.62
CA ASP A 248 48.14 -16.92 -23.11
C ASP A 248 48.09 -16.73 -21.59
N GLY A 249 49.21 -16.99 -20.91
CA GLY A 249 49.34 -16.87 -19.46
C GLY A 249 49.01 -18.17 -18.69
N SER A 250 49.46 -18.22 -17.44
CA SER A 250 49.28 -19.40 -16.56
C SER A 250 47.80 -19.71 -16.34
N VAL A 251 47.42 -20.98 -16.40
CA VAL A 251 46.03 -21.42 -16.22
C VAL A 251 45.90 -22.38 -15.04
N THR A 252 44.86 -22.20 -14.25
CA THR A 252 44.57 -23.04 -13.08
C THR A 252 43.50 -24.09 -13.36
N THR A 253 42.62 -23.84 -14.34
CA THR A 253 41.56 -24.76 -14.75
C THR A 253 41.08 -24.45 -16.17
N PHE A 254 40.69 -25.50 -16.90
CA PHE A 254 39.99 -25.40 -18.18
C PHE A 254 38.48 -25.65 -18.06
N ALA A 255 37.95 -25.61 -16.83
CA ALA A 255 36.51 -25.72 -16.59
C ALA A 255 35.75 -24.68 -17.44
N GLY A 256 34.65 -25.12 -18.05
CA GLY A 256 33.89 -24.37 -19.03
C GLY A 256 34.23 -24.72 -20.48
N VAL A 257 35.29 -25.48 -20.76
CA VAL A 257 35.56 -26.00 -22.12
C VAL A 257 34.47 -26.98 -22.59
N GLU A 258 33.84 -27.69 -21.66
CA GLU A 258 32.73 -28.60 -21.90
C GLU A 258 31.48 -27.91 -22.49
N LEU A 259 31.40 -26.59 -22.39
CA LEU A 259 30.36 -25.78 -23.03
C LEU A 259 30.48 -25.78 -24.55
N PHE A 260 31.63 -26.17 -25.10
CA PHE A 260 31.94 -26.18 -26.53
C PHE A 260 32.02 -27.63 -27.06
N PRO A 261 30.88 -28.30 -27.30
CA PRO A 261 30.83 -29.75 -27.54
C PRO A 261 31.50 -30.19 -28.85
N ASN A 262 31.73 -29.27 -29.78
CA ASN A 262 32.29 -29.57 -31.11
C ASN A 262 33.81 -29.34 -31.19
N ILE A 263 34.46 -29.03 -30.07
CA ILE A 263 35.93 -28.98 -29.99
C ILE A 263 36.45 -30.41 -29.89
N THR A 264 37.12 -30.86 -30.95
CA THR A 264 37.56 -32.26 -31.09
C THR A 264 39.05 -32.44 -30.81
N LYS A 265 39.79 -31.33 -30.64
CA LYS A 265 41.21 -31.32 -30.31
C LYS A 265 41.49 -30.24 -29.28
N PHE A 266 42.19 -30.61 -28.22
CA PHE A 266 42.64 -29.71 -27.17
C PHE A 266 44.11 -29.99 -26.88
N LYS A 267 44.97 -29.00 -27.10
CA LYS A 267 46.41 -29.06 -26.85
C LYS A 267 46.77 -27.97 -25.85
N TYR A 268 47.52 -28.35 -24.81
CA TYR A 268 48.01 -27.47 -23.77
C TYR A 268 49.54 -27.59 -23.69
N THR A 269 50.22 -26.45 -23.73
CA THR A 269 51.69 -26.38 -23.63
C THR A 269 52.07 -25.55 -22.41
N THR A 270 52.89 -26.13 -21.53
CA THR A 270 53.46 -25.44 -20.36
C THR A 270 54.80 -24.77 -20.72
N PRO A 271 55.25 -23.77 -19.96
CA PRO A 271 56.55 -23.14 -20.16
C PRO A 271 57.66 -24.19 -20.09
N TYR A 272 58.68 -24.03 -20.92
CA TYR A 272 59.89 -24.86 -20.79
C TYR A 272 60.51 -24.59 -19.42
N SER A 273 60.46 -25.59 -18.54
CA SER A 273 61.29 -25.62 -17.35
C SER A 273 62.76 -25.71 -17.78
N ASN A 274 63.48 -24.60 -17.71
CA ASN A 274 64.94 -24.59 -17.78
C ASN A 274 65.56 -25.29 -16.56
#